data_AF-A0A9W3DEZ1-F1
#
_entry.id   AF-A0A9W3DEZ1-F1
#
_cell.length_a   1.000
_cell.length_b   1.000
_cell.length_c   1.000
_cell.angle_alpha   90.00
_cell.angle_beta   90.00
_cell.angle_gamma   90.00
#
_symmetry.space_group_name_H-M   'P 1'
#
loop_
_entity.id
_entity.type
_entity.pdbx_description
1 polymer ?
#
loop_
_entity_poly.entity_id
_entity_poly.type
_entity_poly.pdbx_seq_one_letter_code
_entity_poly.pdbx_strand_id
1 'polypeptide(L)'
;MSLKAGSLGLNMVAASHVILLDLWWNPSAEDQAIDRAHRIGQTRPVTVTRVTIKDTVEDRMLLLQEEKRRMVASAYGEDHGGTVEALRLG
;
A
#
# COMPACT_ATOMS: atom_id res chain seq x y z
N MET A 1 -8.37 3.00 -9.45
CA MET A 1 -7.59 2.26 -10.47
C MET A 1 -7.50 0.82 -10.02
N SER A 2 -7.63 -0.19 -10.91
CA SER A 2 -7.37 -1.57 -10.49
C SER A 2 -5.88 -1.71 -10.13
N LEU A 3 -5.55 -2.41 -9.03
CA LEU A 3 -4.16 -2.69 -8.64
C LEU A 3 -3.36 -3.34 -9.78
N LYS A 4 -4.02 -4.16 -10.61
CA LYS A 4 -3.41 -4.77 -11.80
C LYS A 4 -3.06 -3.75 -12.88
N ALA A 5 -3.81 -2.66 -13.01
CA ALA A 5 -3.50 -1.58 -13.95
C ALA A 5 -2.33 -0.71 -13.49
N GLY A 6 -1.97 -0.76 -12.20
CA GLY A 6 -0.78 -0.13 -11.66
C GLY A 6 0.51 -0.62 -12.34
N SER A 7 0.56 -1.84 -12.88
CA SER A 7 1.75 -2.36 -13.58
C SER A 7 2.04 -1.70 -14.93
N LEU A 8 1.09 -0.96 -15.53
CA LEU A 8 1.18 -0.39 -16.88
C LEU A 8 2.05 0.89 -17.01
N GLY A 9 2.88 1.21 -16.02
CA GLY A 9 3.82 2.34 -16.10
C GLY A 9 3.18 3.74 -16.01
N LEU A 10 1.98 3.86 -15.44
CA LEU A 10 1.30 5.15 -15.29
C LEU A 10 2.01 6.08 -14.29
N ASN A 11 2.05 7.38 -14.61
CA ASN A 11 2.65 8.44 -13.81
C ASN A 11 1.55 9.24 -13.10
N MET A 12 1.57 9.29 -11.77
CA MET A 12 0.54 9.94 -10.96
C MET A 12 1.10 11.02 -10.04
N VAL A 13 2.17 11.70 -10.47
CA VAL A 13 2.79 12.84 -9.76
C VAL A 13 1.81 13.95 -9.34
N ALA A 14 0.67 14.10 -10.03
CA ALA A 14 -0.37 15.05 -9.65
C ALA A 14 -1.36 14.52 -8.60
N ALA A 15 -1.27 13.27 -8.16
CA ALA A 15 -2.11 12.71 -7.10
C ALA A 15 -1.41 12.87 -5.74
N SER A 16 -2.09 13.49 -4.77
CA SER A 16 -1.60 13.63 -3.40
C SER A 16 -2.39 12.82 -2.38
N HIS A 17 -3.49 12.20 -2.80
CA HIS A 17 -4.31 11.34 -1.94
C HIS A 17 -4.55 10.02 -2.66
N VAL A 18 -4.18 8.91 -2.02
CA VAL A 18 -4.35 7.56 -2.53
C VAL A 18 -5.26 6.81 -1.57
N ILE A 19 -6.38 6.30 -2.07
CA ILE A 19 -7.31 5.49 -1.30
C ILE A 19 -7.25 4.06 -1.82
N LEU A 20 -6.82 3.14 -0.95
CA LEU A 20 -6.81 1.71 -1.21
C LEU A 20 -8.11 1.11 -0.68
N LEU A 21 -8.96 0.64 -1.61
CA LEU A 21 -10.25 0.02 -1.32
C LEU A 21 -10.20 -1.50 -1.33
N ASP A 22 -9.33 -2.08 -2.17
CA ASP A 22 -9.16 -3.53 -2.28
C ASP A 22 -7.83 -3.93 -1.63
N LEU A 23 -7.86 -4.97 -0.79
CA LEU A 23 -6.64 -5.56 -0.22
C LEU A 23 -6.06 -6.63 -1.13
N TRP A 24 -4.75 -6.59 -1.31
CA TRP A 24 -4.03 -7.58 -2.10
C TRP A 24 -3.06 -8.39 -1.26
N TRP A 25 -3.07 -9.72 -1.44
CA TRP A 25 -2.23 -10.65 -0.67
C TRP A 25 -0.72 -10.44 -0.88
N ASN A 26 -0.30 -9.71 -1.92
CA ASN A 26 1.10 -9.38 -2.19
C ASN A 26 1.36 -7.89 -1.86
N PRO A 27 2.01 -7.57 -0.72
CA PRO A 27 2.19 -6.19 -0.28
C PRO A 27 2.98 -5.35 -1.29
N SER A 28 3.97 -5.93 -1.97
CA SER A 28 4.79 -5.21 -2.95
C SER A 28 3.99 -4.69 -4.15
N ALA A 29 2.85 -5.29 -4.47
CA ALA A 29 1.99 -4.81 -5.55
C ALA A 29 1.24 -3.52 -5.13
N GLU A 30 0.85 -3.42 -3.86
CA GLU A 30 0.27 -2.19 -3.30
C GLU A 30 1.33 -1.09 -3.23
N ASP A 31 2.53 -1.42 -2.73
CA ASP A 31 3.64 -0.47 -2.62
C ASP A 31 4.01 0.11 -4.00
N GLN A 32 4.13 -0.74 -5.03
CA GLN A 32 4.38 -0.29 -6.40
C GLN A 32 3.28 0.61 -6.98
N ALA A 33 2.03 0.45 -6.54
CA ALA A 33 0.92 1.30 -6.95
C ALA A 33 0.98 2.66 -6.25
N ILE A 34 1.30 2.67 -4.95
CA ILE A 34 1.52 3.88 -4.15
C ILE A 34 2.71 4.68 -4.70
N ASP A 35 3.80 4.02 -5.09
CA ASP A 35 5.01 4.64 -5.64
C ASP A 35 4.75 5.46 -6.92
N ARG A 36 3.60 5.27 -7.57
CA ARG A 36 3.22 6.10 -8.72
C ARG A 36 2.83 7.52 -8.32
N ALA A 37 2.35 7.70 -7.10
CA ALA A 37 2.12 9.01 -6.48
C ALA A 37 3.38 9.56 -5.80
N HIS A 38 4.18 8.70 -5.14
CA HIS A 38 5.51 9.03 -4.60
C HIS A 38 6.59 9.00 -5.70
N ARG A 39 6.43 9.82 -6.73
CA ARG A 39 7.34 9.83 -7.89
C ARG A 39 8.05 11.18 -8.04
N ILE A 40 9.22 11.15 -8.68
CA ILE A 40 10.00 12.35 -9.02
C ILE A 40 9.09 13.36 -9.74
N GLY A 41 9.05 14.59 -9.20
CA GLY A 41 8.16 15.66 -9.66
C GLY A 41 6.96 15.90 -8.74
N GLN A 42 6.70 15.03 -7.77
CA GLN A 42 5.71 15.28 -6.73
C GLN A 42 6.17 16.45 -5.84
N THR A 43 5.29 17.43 -5.64
CA THR A 43 5.58 18.64 -4.86
C THR A 43 4.72 18.78 -3.61
N ARG A 44 3.69 17.94 -3.47
CA ARG A 44 2.79 17.92 -2.32
C ARG A 44 2.99 16.65 -1.51
N PRO A 45 2.77 16.70 -0.19
CA PRO A 45 2.70 15.48 0.62
C PRO A 45 1.66 14.52 0.04
N VAL A 46 2.02 13.24 -0.02
CA VAL A 46 1.11 12.18 -0.48
C VAL A 46 0.58 11.46 0.76
N THR A 47 -0.74 11.44 0.91
CA THR A 47 -1.43 10.69 1.95
C THR A 47 -2.00 9.41 1.35
N VAL A 48 -1.70 8.28 1.99
CA VAL A 48 -2.24 6.97 1.61
C VAL A 48 -3.18 6.50 2.71
N THR A 49 -4.45 6.32 2.38
CA THR A 49 -5.46 5.79 3.29
C THR A 49 -5.89 4.42 2.79
N ARG A 50 -5.89 3.45 3.69
CA ARG A 50 -6.43 2.13 3.43
C ARG A 50 -7.74 1.97 4.18
N VAL A 51 -8.78 1.58 3.46
CA VAL A 51 -10.10 1.31 4.02
C VAL A 51 -10.22 -0.18 4.21
N THR A 52 -10.54 -0.61 5.44
CA THR A 52 -10.75 -2.03 5.75
C THR A 52 -11.97 -2.21 6.66
N ILE A 53 -12.62 -3.36 6.54
CA ILE A 53 -13.78 -3.78 7.34
C ILE A 53 -13.32 -4.82 8.36
N LYS A 54 -13.64 -4.57 9.64
CA LYS A 54 -13.29 -5.48 10.73
C LYS A 54 -14.10 -6.77 10.72
N ASP A 55 -13.53 -7.79 11.33
CA ASP A 55 -14.12 -9.12 11.50
C ASP A 55 -14.46 -9.78 10.15
N THR A 56 -13.66 -9.48 9.12
CA THR A 56 -13.81 -10.04 7.78
C THR A 56 -12.55 -10.78 7.32
N VAL A 57 -12.60 -11.31 6.09
CA VAL A 57 -11.43 -11.91 5.45
C VAL A 57 -10.25 -10.93 5.33
N GLU A 58 -10.51 -9.63 5.37
CA GLU A 58 -9.52 -8.57 5.29
C GLU A 58 -8.51 -8.60 6.43
N ASP A 59 -8.93 -8.95 7.65
CA ASP A 59 -8.02 -9.07 8.80
C ASP A 59 -6.97 -10.15 8.58
N ARG A 60 -7.37 -11.29 8.02
CA ARG A 60 -6.45 -12.37 7.64
C ARG A 60 -5.52 -11.94 6.51
N MET A 61 -6.02 -11.14 5.57
CA MET A 61 -5.21 -10.59 4.48
C MET A 61 -4.13 -9.63 5.01
N LEU A 62 -4.49 -8.75 5.95
CA LEU A 62 -3.54 -7.84 6.60
C LEU A 62 -2.45 -8.61 7.36
N LEU A 63 -2.82 -9.64 8.11
CA LEU A 63 -1.86 -10.51 8.80
C LEU A 63 -0.91 -11.20 7.81
N LEU A 64 -1.43 -11.69 6.68
CA LEU A 64 -0.63 -12.31 5.63
C LEU A 64 0.34 -11.31 4.98
N GLN A 65 -0.10 -10.07 4.73
CA GLN A 65 0.78 -9.02 4.22
C GLN A 65 1.90 -8.72 5.21
N GLU A 66 1.58 -8.62 6.50
CA GLU A 66 2.55 -8.32 7.56
C GLU A 66 3.59 -9.43 7.70
N GLU A 67 3.16 -10.70 7.69
CA GLU A 67 4.07 -11.84 7.74
C GLU A 67 5.05 -11.83 6.56
N LYS A 68 4.56 -11.52 5.36
CA LYS A 68 5.40 -11.38 4.17
C LYS A 68 6.36 -10.22 4.25
N ARG A 69 5.92 -9.05 4.72
CA ARG A 69 6.81 -7.90 4.92
C ARG A 69 7.92 -8.26 5.89
N ARG A 70 7.61 -8.92 7.00
CA ARG A 70 8.59 -9.39 7.97
C ARG A 70 9.57 -10.40 7.37
N MET A 71 9.08 -11.35 6.57
CA MET A 71 9.93 -12.33 5.90
C MET A 71 10.92 -11.64 4.95
N VAL A 72 10.44 -10.69 4.14
CA VAL A 72 11.27 -9.88 3.24
C VAL A 72 12.28 -9.05 4.04
N ALA A 73 11.83 -8.30 5.05
CA ALA A 73 12.70 -7.50 5.91
C ALA A 73 13.81 -8.33 6.57
N SER A 74 13.49 -9.54 7.04
CA SER A 74 14.47 -10.46 7.63
C SER A 74 15.52 -10.95 6.62
N ALA A 75 15.16 -11.04 5.34
CA ALA A 75 16.08 -11.44 4.28
C ALA A 75 17.01 -10.29 3.84
N TYR A 76 16.54 -9.05 3.92
CA TYR A 76 17.29 -7.85 3.50
C TYR A 76 18.00 -7.13 4.65
N GLY A 77 17.70 -7.45 5.92
CA GLY A 77 18.35 -6.86 7.09
C GLY A 77 17.93 -5.42 7.43
N GLU A 78 16.84 -4.92 6.84
CA GLU A 78 16.39 -3.54 6.99
C GLU A 78 14.98 -3.44 7.59
N ASP A 79 14.83 -2.58 8.59
CA ASP A 79 13.56 -2.24 9.26
C ASP A 79 13.05 -0.89 8.71
N HIS A 80 12.26 -0.93 7.64
CA HIS A 80 11.69 0.29 7.02
C HIS A 80 10.28 0.57 7.56
N GLY A 81 10.22 1.40 8.60
CA GLY A 81 8.99 1.92 9.20
C GLY A 81 8.31 3.00 8.36
N GLY A 82 7.49 2.61 7.39
CA GLY A 82 6.49 3.49 6.77
C GLY A 82 5.18 3.44 7.56
N THR A 83 4.78 4.54 8.18
CA THR A 83 3.50 4.62 8.90
C THR A 83 2.34 4.68 7.90
N VAL A 84 1.61 3.58 7.74
CA VAL A 84 0.34 3.60 6.98
C VAL A 84 -0.81 3.80 7.96
N GLU A 85 -1.54 4.90 7.82
CA GLU A 85 -2.72 5.18 8.63
C GLU A 85 -3.89 4.30 8.16
N ALA A 86 -4.24 3.29 8.96
CA ALA A 86 -5.32 2.36 8.67
C ALA A 86 -6.64 2.91 9.20
N LEU A 87 -7.54 3.30 8.30
CA LEU A 87 -8.89 3.71 8.67
C LEU A 87 -9.78 2.47 8.73
N ARG A 88 -10.03 1.97 9.95
CA ARG A 88 -10.90 0.81 10.19
C ARG A 88 -12.35 1.25 10.34
N LEU A 89 -13.20 0.79 9.43
CA LEU A 89 -14.65 0.93 9.54
C LEU A 89 -15.20 -0.22 10.39
N GLY A 90 -16.23 0.12 11.18
CA GLY A 90 -16.83 -0.66 12.28
C GLY A 90 -16.81 -2.16 12.12
#